data_AF-A0A948S862-F1
#
_entry.id   AF-A0A948S862-F1
#
_cell.length_a   1.000
_cell.length_b   1.000
_cell.length_c   1.000
_cell.angle_alpha   90.00
_cell.angle_beta   90.00
_cell.angle_gamma   90.00
#
_symmetry.space_group_name_H-M   'P 1'
#
loop_
_entity.id
_entity.type
_entity.pdbx_description
1 polymer ?
#
loop_
_entity_poly.entity_id
_entity_poly.type
_entity_poly.pdbx_seq_one_letter_code
_entity_poly.pdbx_strand_id
1 'polypeptide(L)'
;MTKPLALHLKAALVCGLIGVVLALPLLWVPLLPAWQGWKPPLVSPRAEAMLAFVMALWVAWCVVDIPRRGLKILVWFATVWLLGSGIWLSGLYGFDASSLVPVTAAGIAGAAALAFSSSAAGSRRARWEKLVGPRVTRDVLRSRIEESNLDEKPRSAVLAVLEVLWPGAASDEHNAWTGFSMCSFRAGEHFGRAGAYLERCDAEGARFVLGLWGRDARPTDVVSAAWEWVRKAGGCVAIVRGECIAGVGNLPTGPRWTLSGAPLRKAARMAAAARGYAAGVMVDDSLAGELGEDWCTRPIAWWDFEGDRLLLREVRGPKEGDDAASTEDLRRWEHAWDAFWSGDWAAAENGFAALAREREDAAARIFAMRSEAARRSES
;
A
#
# COMPACT_ATOMS: atom_id res chain seq x y z
N MET A 1 -16.18 12.89 -7.78
CA MET A 1 -15.59 11.59 -7.42
C MET A 1 -16.58 10.81 -6.55
N THR A 2 -17.35 9.86 -7.10
CA THR A 2 -18.40 9.08 -6.36
C THR A 2 -18.67 7.68 -6.96
N LYS A 3 -17.71 7.09 -7.70
CA LYS A 3 -17.93 5.84 -8.43
C LYS A 3 -17.92 4.52 -7.58
N PRO A 4 -17.13 4.33 -6.50
CA PRO A 4 -16.96 3.01 -5.86
C PRO A 4 -18.21 2.46 -5.18
N LEU A 5 -19.08 3.34 -4.68
CA LEU A 5 -20.37 2.97 -4.11
C LEU A 5 -21.38 2.53 -5.18
N ALA A 6 -21.22 2.98 -6.43
CA ALA A 6 -22.22 2.79 -7.46
C ALA A 6 -22.33 1.34 -7.92
N LEU A 7 -21.23 0.59 -8.04
CA LEU A 7 -21.30 -0.82 -8.50
C LEU A 7 -21.97 -1.73 -7.47
N HIS A 8 -21.55 -1.66 -6.20
CA HIS A 8 -22.08 -2.49 -5.13
C HIS A 8 -23.53 -2.14 -4.81
N LEU A 9 -23.87 -0.84 -4.81
CA LEU A 9 -25.26 -0.38 -4.69
C LEU A 9 -26.13 -0.86 -5.85
N LYS A 10 -25.68 -0.73 -7.10
CA LYS A 10 -26.41 -1.23 -8.28
C LYS A 10 -26.63 -2.75 -8.19
N ALA A 11 -25.59 -3.50 -7.82
CA ALA A 11 -25.69 -4.95 -7.66
C ALA A 11 -26.67 -5.35 -6.55
N ALA A 12 -26.63 -4.67 -5.40
CA ALA A 12 -27.58 -4.89 -4.31
C ALA A 12 -29.03 -4.59 -4.74
N LEU A 13 -29.24 -3.50 -5.49
CA LEU A 13 -30.55 -3.12 -6.03
C LEU A 13 -31.09 -4.18 -7.00
N VAL A 14 -30.25 -4.66 -7.92
CA VAL A 14 -30.63 -5.71 -8.89
C VAL A 14 -30.92 -7.03 -8.17
N CYS A 15 -30.08 -7.46 -7.23
CA CYS A 15 -30.30 -8.70 -6.47
C CYS A 15 -31.57 -8.61 -5.61
N GLY A 16 -31.81 -7.48 -4.97
CA GLY A 16 -33.04 -7.21 -4.22
C GLY A 16 -34.28 -7.25 -5.12
N LEU A 17 -34.23 -6.61 -6.28
CA LEU A 17 -35.33 -6.59 -7.25
C LEU A 17 -35.65 -8.01 -7.77
N ILE A 18 -34.63 -8.80 -8.09
CA ILE A 18 -34.80 -10.21 -8.48
C ILE A 18 -35.52 -10.99 -7.37
N GLY A 19 -35.07 -10.83 -6.11
CA GLY A 19 -35.70 -11.47 -4.96
C GLY A 19 -37.17 -11.12 -4.80
N VAL A 20 -37.51 -9.84 -4.94
CA VAL A 20 -38.90 -9.35 -4.84
C VAL A 20 -39.74 -9.88 -5.99
N VAL A 21 -39.29 -9.73 -7.25
CA VAL A 21 -40.06 -10.15 -8.44
C VAL A 21 -40.35 -11.65 -8.41
N LEU A 22 -39.40 -12.47 -7.96
CA LEU A 22 -39.59 -13.91 -7.85
C LEU A 22 -40.46 -14.33 -6.65
N ALA A 23 -40.52 -13.51 -5.59
CA ALA A 23 -41.35 -13.79 -4.42
C ALA A 23 -42.80 -13.28 -4.57
N LEU A 24 -43.04 -12.22 -5.34
CA LEU A 24 -44.37 -11.62 -5.54
C LEU A 24 -45.47 -12.59 -6.02
N PRO A 25 -45.20 -13.58 -6.89
CA PRO A 25 -46.21 -14.58 -7.27
C PRO A 25 -46.80 -15.33 -6.08
N LEU A 26 -46.06 -15.47 -4.97
CA LEU A 26 -46.55 -16.13 -3.74
C LEU A 26 -47.70 -15.40 -3.06
N LEU A 27 -47.93 -14.10 -3.37
CA LEU A 27 -49.12 -13.37 -2.94
C LEU A 27 -50.40 -13.90 -3.59
N TRP A 28 -50.27 -14.56 -4.74
CA TRP A 28 -51.38 -15.00 -5.58
C TRP A 28 -51.50 -16.52 -5.66
N VAL A 29 -50.62 -17.28 -5.01
CA VAL A 29 -50.70 -18.75 -4.96
C VAL A 29 -51.83 -19.13 -4.00
N PRO A 30 -52.94 -19.73 -4.50
CA PRO A 30 -53.96 -20.27 -3.62
C PRO A 30 -53.41 -21.57 -3.01
N LEU A 31 -53.39 -21.64 -1.67
CA LEU A 31 -53.33 -22.88 -0.89
C LEU A 31 -52.06 -23.73 -1.07
N LEU A 32 -51.01 -23.41 -0.31
CA LEU A 32 -50.23 -24.50 0.28
C LEU A 32 -51.12 -25.21 1.30
N PRO A 33 -51.12 -26.55 1.37
CA PRO A 33 -52.00 -27.30 2.27
C PRO A 33 -51.83 -26.81 3.72
N ALA A 34 -52.95 -26.49 4.35
CA ALA A 34 -53.08 -25.84 5.66
C ALA A 34 -52.39 -26.56 6.85
N TRP A 35 -51.77 -27.71 6.61
CA TRP A 35 -51.08 -28.53 7.62
C TRP A 35 -49.77 -27.90 8.12
N GLN A 36 -49.31 -26.78 7.53
CA GLN A 36 -48.14 -26.05 8.01
C GLN A 36 -48.48 -24.79 8.85
N GLY A 37 -49.76 -24.41 9.02
CA GLY A 37 -50.15 -23.21 9.78
C GLY A 37 -49.96 -21.88 9.04
N TRP A 38 -49.69 -21.91 7.73
CA TRP A 38 -49.49 -20.70 6.91
C TRP A 38 -50.84 -20.29 6.32
N LYS A 39 -51.41 -19.21 6.87
CA LYS A 39 -52.64 -18.60 6.35
C LYS A 39 -52.33 -17.71 5.14
N PRO A 40 -53.30 -17.49 4.22
CA PRO A 40 -53.16 -16.52 3.15
C PRO A 40 -52.87 -15.10 3.69
N PRO A 41 -52.36 -14.19 2.85
CA PRO A 41 -52.04 -12.83 3.25
C PRO A 41 -53.20 -12.09 3.92
N LEU A 42 -53.08 -11.92 5.25
CA LEU A 42 -54.02 -11.17 6.10
C LEU A 42 -53.67 -9.67 6.14
N VAL A 43 -52.43 -9.33 5.79
CA VAL A 43 -51.96 -7.96 5.64
C VAL A 43 -52.23 -7.49 4.20
N SER A 44 -52.51 -6.20 4.02
CA SER A 44 -52.71 -5.66 2.66
C SER A 44 -51.54 -6.06 1.74
N PRO A 45 -51.78 -6.58 0.51
CA PRO A 45 -50.72 -7.05 -0.39
C PRO A 45 -49.64 -6.00 -0.66
N ARG A 46 -50.00 -4.71 -0.55
CA ARG A 46 -49.09 -3.57 -0.68
C ARG A 46 -48.07 -3.50 0.46
N ALA A 47 -48.51 -3.72 1.70
CA ALA A 47 -47.61 -3.68 2.86
C ALA A 47 -46.67 -4.90 2.88
N GLU A 48 -47.13 -6.07 2.46
CA GLU A 48 -46.27 -7.25 2.31
C GLU A 48 -45.22 -7.07 1.20
N ALA A 49 -45.61 -6.50 0.05
CA ALA A 49 -44.67 -6.18 -1.01
C ALA A 49 -43.62 -5.15 -0.56
N MET A 50 -44.03 -4.14 0.22
CA MET A 50 -43.11 -3.14 0.78
C MET A 50 -42.12 -3.77 1.77
N LEU A 51 -42.61 -4.64 2.66
CA LEU A 51 -41.76 -5.36 3.62
C LEU A 51 -40.78 -6.30 2.90
N ALA A 52 -41.26 -7.02 1.88
CA ALA A 52 -40.42 -7.88 1.06
C ALA A 52 -39.32 -7.09 0.33
N PHE A 53 -39.65 -5.90 -0.20
CA PHE A 53 -38.68 -5.02 -0.82
C PHE A 53 -37.60 -4.54 0.16
N VAL A 54 -38.00 -4.07 1.34
CA VAL A 54 -37.06 -3.59 2.37
C VAL A 54 -36.13 -4.73 2.83
N MET A 55 -36.69 -5.91 3.11
CA MET A 55 -35.90 -7.06 3.58
C MET A 55 -34.97 -7.61 2.50
N ALA A 56 -35.45 -7.75 1.27
CA ALA A 56 -34.63 -8.20 0.14
C ALA A 56 -33.47 -7.25 -0.15
N LEU A 57 -33.73 -5.93 -0.13
CA LEU A 57 -32.70 -4.92 -0.35
C LEU A 57 -31.69 -4.90 0.80
N TRP A 58 -32.14 -5.00 2.05
CA TRP A 58 -31.26 -5.05 3.22
C TRP A 58 -30.33 -6.27 3.19
N VAL A 59 -30.86 -7.46 2.93
CA VAL A 59 -30.05 -8.69 2.81
C VAL A 59 -29.09 -8.59 1.64
N ALA A 60 -29.56 -8.16 0.47
CA ALA A 60 -28.70 -8.00 -0.71
C ALA A 60 -27.55 -7.02 -0.44
N TRP A 61 -27.83 -5.89 0.22
CA TRP A 61 -26.83 -4.91 0.61
C TRP A 61 -25.77 -5.51 1.56
N CYS A 62 -26.20 -6.15 2.64
CA CYS A 62 -25.31 -6.77 3.62
C CYS A 62 -24.43 -7.87 2.99
N VAL A 63 -25.01 -8.75 2.17
CA VAL A 63 -24.29 -9.85 1.53
C VAL A 63 -23.30 -9.35 0.49
N VAL A 64 -23.63 -8.30 -0.28
CA VAL A 64 -22.73 -7.71 -1.27
C VAL A 64 -21.54 -7.00 -0.60
N ASP A 65 -21.77 -6.23 0.46
CA ASP A 65 -20.73 -5.39 1.08
C ASP A 65 -19.69 -6.18 1.90
N ILE A 66 -20.10 -7.27 2.56
CA ILE A 66 -19.19 -8.07 3.41
C ILE A 66 -18.13 -8.77 2.54
N PRO A 67 -16.80 -8.59 2.74
CA PRO A 67 -15.79 -9.24 1.91
C PRO A 67 -15.55 -10.72 2.25
N ARG A 68 -15.78 -11.13 3.51
CA ARG A 68 -15.49 -12.49 4.01
C ARG A 68 -16.64 -13.46 3.70
N ARG A 69 -16.37 -14.51 2.91
CA ARG A 69 -17.38 -15.50 2.49
C ARG A 69 -18.14 -16.15 3.66
N GLY A 70 -17.43 -16.58 4.71
CA GLY A 70 -18.07 -17.19 5.89
C GLY A 70 -19.04 -16.24 6.60
N LEU A 71 -18.67 -14.96 6.71
CA LEU A 71 -19.52 -13.95 7.33
C LEU A 71 -20.75 -13.62 6.47
N LYS A 72 -20.63 -13.60 5.13
CA LYS A 72 -21.78 -13.43 4.22
C LYS A 72 -22.83 -14.52 4.45
N ILE A 73 -22.39 -15.79 4.47
CA ILE A 73 -23.28 -16.96 4.63
C ILE A 73 -23.93 -16.93 6.01
N LEU A 74 -23.15 -16.64 7.07
CA LEU A 74 -23.66 -16.56 8.43
C LEU A 74 -24.74 -15.47 8.57
N VAL A 75 -24.47 -14.26 8.08
CA VAL A 75 -25.44 -13.14 8.15
C VAL A 75 -26.70 -13.45 7.36
N TRP A 76 -26.57 -14.00 6.15
CA TRP A 76 -27.71 -14.40 5.34
C TRP A 76 -28.56 -15.47 6.04
N PHE A 77 -27.94 -16.55 6.49
CA PHE A 77 -28.63 -17.66 7.16
C PHE A 77 -29.30 -17.20 8.47
N ALA A 78 -28.58 -16.43 9.30
CA ALA A 78 -29.12 -15.86 10.53
C ALA A 78 -30.34 -14.97 10.25
N THR A 79 -30.31 -14.17 9.19
CA THR A 79 -31.46 -13.33 8.82
C THR A 79 -32.66 -14.15 8.42
N VAL A 80 -32.48 -15.12 7.51
CA VAL A 80 -33.59 -15.98 7.05
C VAL A 80 -34.16 -16.76 8.22
N TRP A 81 -33.30 -17.25 9.11
CA TRP A 81 -33.70 -17.94 10.33
C TRP A 81 -34.49 -17.03 11.29
N LEU A 82 -34.01 -15.81 11.56
CA LEU A 82 -34.68 -14.86 12.44
C LEU A 82 -36.04 -14.43 11.89
N LEU A 83 -36.13 -14.17 10.59
CA LEU A 83 -37.40 -13.87 9.94
C LEU A 83 -38.36 -15.06 10.06
N GLY A 84 -37.93 -16.26 9.66
CA GLY A 84 -38.75 -17.48 9.71
C GLY A 84 -39.21 -17.86 11.12
N SER A 85 -38.32 -17.80 12.11
CA SER A 85 -38.65 -18.10 13.51
C SER A 85 -39.53 -17.03 14.15
N GLY A 86 -39.31 -15.75 13.83
CA GLY A 86 -40.16 -14.65 14.29
C GLY A 86 -41.61 -14.78 13.80
N ILE A 87 -41.77 -15.20 12.54
CA ILE A 87 -43.07 -15.50 11.94
C ILE A 87 -43.77 -16.64 12.68
N TRP A 88 -43.05 -17.74 12.86
CA TRP A 88 -43.56 -18.91 13.54
C TRP A 88 -43.98 -18.58 14.98
N LEU A 89 -43.15 -17.83 15.71
CA LEU A 89 -43.45 -17.33 17.05
C LEU A 89 -44.70 -16.42 17.05
N SER A 90 -44.82 -15.47 16.11
CA SER A 90 -46.01 -14.61 16.04
C SER A 90 -47.31 -15.39 15.84
N GLY A 91 -47.25 -16.47 15.05
CA GLY A 91 -48.38 -17.37 14.85
C GLY A 91 -48.81 -18.09 16.14
N LEU A 92 -47.86 -18.47 17.00
CA LEU A 92 -48.15 -19.08 18.31
C LEU A 92 -48.89 -18.13 19.26
N TYR A 93 -48.61 -16.82 19.16
CA TYR A 93 -49.26 -15.78 19.99
C TYR A 93 -50.56 -15.23 19.36
N GLY A 94 -51.04 -15.83 18.27
CA GLY A 94 -52.28 -15.41 17.61
C GLY A 94 -52.16 -14.13 16.78
N PHE A 95 -50.94 -13.64 16.51
CA PHE A 95 -50.70 -12.57 15.55
C PHE A 95 -50.53 -13.18 14.17
N ASP A 96 -51.55 -13.04 13.33
CA ASP A 96 -51.55 -13.53 11.96
C ASP A 96 -50.74 -12.62 11.02
N ALA A 97 -49.41 -12.67 11.10
CA ALA A 97 -48.52 -11.99 10.17
C ALA A 97 -48.22 -12.90 8.97
N SER A 98 -48.84 -12.63 7.82
CA SER A 98 -48.44 -13.28 6.56
C SER A 98 -47.09 -12.77 6.09
N SER A 99 -46.23 -13.72 5.71
CA SER A 99 -44.79 -13.49 5.85
C SER A 99 -43.89 -14.46 5.09
N LEU A 100 -44.47 -15.34 4.27
CA LEU A 100 -43.66 -16.15 3.35
C LEU A 100 -43.00 -15.27 2.29
N VAL A 101 -43.67 -14.20 1.84
CA VAL A 101 -43.17 -13.33 0.78
C VAL A 101 -41.89 -12.58 1.19
N PRO A 102 -41.81 -11.92 2.36
CA PRO A 102 -40.56 -11.28 2.80
C PRO A 102 -39.42 -12.28 3.06
N VAL A 103 -39.70 -13.46 3.63
CA VAL A 103 -38.68 -14.50 3.89
C VAL A 103 -38.11 -15.04 2.58
N THR A 104 -38.99 -15.38 1.63
CA THR A 104 -38.58 -15.89 0.32
C THR A 104 -37.85 -14.83 -0.49
N ALA A 105 -38.33 -13.58 -0.47
CA ALA A 105 -37.64 -12.45 -1.11
C ALA A 105 -36.23 -12.24 -0.54
N ALA A 106 -36.07 -12.28 0.78
CA ALA A 106 -34.77 -12.20 1.46
C ALA A 106 -33.87 -13.41 1.14
N GLY A 107 -34.44 -14.62 1.10
CA GLY A 107 -33.74 -15.85 0.74
C GLY A 107 -33.17 -15.80 -0.68
N ILE A 108 -34.02 -15.47 -1.66
CA ILE A 108 -33.65 -15.37 -3.07
C ILE A 108 -32.67 -14.21 -3.30
N ALA A 109 -32.91 -13.04 -2.71
CA ALA A 109 -32.02 -11.89 -2.83
C ALA A 109 -30.62 -12.19 -2.25
N GLY A 110 -30.55 -12.89 -1.12
CA GLY A 110 -29.29 -13.34 -0.54
C GLY A 110 -28.58 -14.38 -1.40
N ALA A 111 -29.30 -15.34 -1.99
CA ALA A 111 -28.72 -16.31 -2.92
C ALA A 111 -28.16 -15.63 -4.20
N ALA A 112 -28.92 -14.69 -4.77
CA ALA A 112 -28.48 -13.89 -5.92
C ALA A 112 -27.24 -13.04 -5.56
N ALA A 113 -27.22 -12.42 -4.38
CA ALA A 113 -26.07 -11.65 -3.89
C ALA A 113 -24.84 -12.53 -3.63
N LEU A 114 -25.02 -13.75 -3.13
CA LEU A 114 -23.94 -14.73 -2.98
C LEU A 114 -23.37 -15.14 -4.33
N ALA A 115 -24.23 -15.43 -5.32
CA ALA A 115 -23.81 -15.72 -6.69
C ALA A 115 -23.09 -14.54 -7.35
N PHE A 116 -23.56 -13.31 -7.14
CA PHE A 116 -22.83 -12.12 -7.58
C PHE A 116 -21.47 -12.02 -6.90
N SER A 117 -21.38 -12.30 -5.60
CA SER A 117 -20.13 -12.20 -4.84
C SER A 117 -19.07 -13.24 -5.26
N SER A 118 -19.48 -14.36 -5.86
CA SER A 118 -18.56 -15.34 -6.42
C SER A 118 -18.05 -14.96 -7.82
N SER A 119 -18.72 -14.03 -8.52
CA SER A 119 -18.28 -13.51 -9.80
C SER A 119 -16.97 -12.72 -9.70
N ALA A 120 -16.29 -12.53 -10.84
CA ALA A 120 -15.07 -11.72 -10.92
C ALA A 120 -15.30 -10.25 -10.48
N ALA A 121 -16.50 -9.70 -10.73
CA ALA A 121 -16.84 -8.35 -10.32
C ALA A 121 -17.11 -8.26 -8.80
N GLY A 122 -17.90 -9.18 -8.25
CA GLY A 122 -18.28 -9.18 -6.82
C GLY A 122 -17.17 -9.62 -5.87
N SER A 123 -16.20 -10.40 -6.34
CA SER A 123 -15.02 -10.81 -5.54
C SER A 123 -13.84 -9.84 -5.63
N ARG A 124 -13.94 -8.78 -6.44
CA ARG A 124 -12.82 -7.88 -6.75
C ARG A 124 -12.27 -7.18 -5.50
N ARG A 125 -13.14 -6.63 -4.66
CA ARG A 125 -12.74 -5.98 -3.39
C ARG A 125 -12.00 -6.95 -2.47
N ALA A 126 -12.57 -8.13 -2.24
CA ALA A 126 -11.96 -9.16 -1.40
C ALA A 126 -10.60 -9.64 -1.96
N ARG A 127 -10.46 -9.70 -3.29
CA ARG A 127 -9.21 -10.05 -3.97
C ARG A 127 -8.14 -8.98 -3.78
N TRP A 128 -8.49 -7.70 -3.96
CA TRP A 128 -7.60 -6.56 -3.70
C TRP A 128 -7.14 -6.51 -2.24
N GLU A 129 -8.09 -6.63 -1.30
CA GLU A 129 -7.81 -6.68 0.14
C GLU A 129 -6.86 -7.84 0.49
N LYS A 130 -7.05 -9.02 -0.12
CA LYS A 130 -6.19 -10.19 0.09
C LYS A 130 -4.78 -10.01 -0.49
N LEU A 131 -4.67 -9.50 -1.71
CA LEU A 131 -3.39 -9.44 -2.44
C LEU A 131 -2.49 -8.27 -2.01
N VAL A 132 -3.11 -7.13 -1.66
CA VAL A 132 -2.42 -5.84 -1.49
C VAL A 132 -2.80 -5.14 -0.18
N GLY A 133 -3.97 -5.45 0.41
CA GLY A 133 -4.59 -4.68 1.50
C GLY A 133 -3.68 -4.22 2.64
N PRO A 134 -2.84 -5.10 3.25
CA PRO A 134 -1.96 -4.71 4.35
C PRO A 134 -0.77 -3.82 3.96
N ARG A 135 -0.54 -3.57 2.67
CA ARG A 135 0.69 -2.97 2.12
C ARG A 135 0.48 -1.66 1.41
N VAL A 136 -0.76 -1.18 1.37
CA VAL A 136 -1.14 0.11 0.82
C VAL A 136 -2.06 0.80 1.79
N THR A 137 -2.13 2.13 1.69
CA THR A 137 -3.11 2.91 2.44
C THR A 137 -4.54 2.58 1.98
N ARG A 138 -5.49 2.75 2.90
CA ARG A 138 -6.92 2.50 2.61
C ARG A 138 -7.45 3.36 1.46
N ASP A 139 -6.90 4.56 1.27
CA ASP A 139 -7.31 5.46 0.21
C ASP A 139 -6.85 4.97 -1.16
N VAL A 140 -5.61 4.48 -1.26
CA VAL A 140 -5.10 3.81 -2.47
C VAL A 140 -5.97 2.60 -2.79
N LEU A 141 -6.25 1.75 -1.81
CA LEU A 141 -7.12 0.58 -1.99
C LEU A 141 -8.52 0.98 -2.49
N ARG A 142 -9.17 1.96 -1.84
CA ARG A 142 -10.51 2.45 -2.22
C ARG A 142 -10.56 3.01 -3.63
N SER A 143 -9.55 3.75 -4.05
CA SER A 143 -9.50 4.35 -5.39
C SER A 143 -9.30 3.32 -6.51
N ARG A 144 -8.82 2.11 -6.18
CA ARG A 144 -8.42 1.09 -7.16
C ARG A 144 -9.26 -0.19 -7.15
N ILE A 145 -10.13 -0.38 -6.16
CA ILE A 145 -11.04 -1.55 -6.09
C ILE A 145 -11.90 -1.71 -7.36
N GLU A 146 -12.19 -0.65 -8.11
CA GLU A 146 -12.96 -0.73 -9.36
C GLU A 146 -12.13 -0.90 -10.64
N GLU A 147 -10.80 -0.85 -10.57
CA GLU A 147 -9.98 -1.12 -11.74
C GLU A 147 -10.09 -2.60 -12.10
N SER A 148 -10.35 -2.86 -13.39
CA SER A 148 -10.66 -4.21 -13.87
C SER A 148 -9.52 -5.20 -13.71
N ASN A 149 -8.29 -4.71 -13.61
CA ASN A 149 -7.10 -5.53 -13.67
C ASN A 149 -6.15 -5.21 -12.50
N LEU A 150 -6.34 -5.90 -11.38
CA LEU A 150 -5.16 -6.38 -10.66
C LEU A 150 -4.54 -7.39 -11.63
N ASP A 151 -3.58 -6.94 -12.42
CA ASP A 151 -3.02 -7.74 -13.51
C ASP A 151 -2.51 -9.08 -12.95
N GLU A 152 -3.24 -10.16 -13.24
CA GLU A 152 -2.81 -11.52 -12.93
C GLU A 152 -1.59 -11.90 -13.79
N LYS A 153 -1.44 -11.25 -14.95
CA LYS A 153 -0.30 -11.44 -15.83
C LYS A 153 0.85 -10.53 -15.40
N PRO A 154 2.09 -11.06 -15.33
CA PRO A 154 3.26 -10.25 -15.09
C PRO A 154 3.36 -9.13 -16.13
N ARG A 155 3.65 -7.91 -15.68
CA ARG A 155 3.90 -6.76 -16.57
C ARG A 155 5.15 -6.02 -16.15
N SER A 156 5.88 -5.58 -17.16
CA SER A 156 6.98 -4.66 -16.97
C SER A 156 6.49 -3.24 -16.73
N ALA A 157 7.07 -2.56 -15.75
CA ALA A 157 6.81 -1.16 -15.47
C ALA A 157 8.10 -0.49 -14.96
N VAL A 158 8.33 0.76 -15.35
CA VAL A 158 9.39 1.59 -14.78
C VAL A 158 8.90 2.14 -13.45
N LEU A 159 9.56 1.75 -12.36
CA LEU A 159 9.15 2.04 -11.00
C LEU A 159 10.27 2.76 -10.24
N ALA A 160 9.88 3.50 -9.20
CA ALA A 160 10.81 4.00 -8.20
C ALA A 160 10.82 3.05 -7.01
N VAL A 161 11.98 2.46 -6.71
CA VAL A 161 12.22 1.54 -5.60
C VAL A 161 13.00 2.28 -4.53
N LEU A 162 12.45 2.32 -3.32
CA LEU A 162 13.04 2.95 -2.15
C LEU A 162 13.40 1.85 -1.17
N GLU A 163 14.69 1.66 -0.92
CA GLU A 163 15.15 0.86 0.21
C GLU A 163 15.44 1.80 1.37
N VAL A 164 14.64 1.70 2.43
CA VAL A 164 14.74 2.51 3.64
C VAL A 164 15.37 1.65 4.72
N LEU A 165 16.47 2.13 5.27
CA LEU A 165 17.18 1.49 6.36
C LEU A 165 17.00 2.31 7.63
N TRP A 166 16.61 1.64 8.71
CA TRP A 166 16.32 2.31 9.97
C TRP A 166 17.59 2.98 10.54
N PRO A 167 17.44 4.11 11.25
CA PRO A 167 18.50 4.58 12.12
C PRO A 167 18.87 3.44 13.06
N GLY A 168 20.15 3.04 13.10
CA GLY A 168 20.59 1.98 14.01
C GLY A 168 20.13 2.31 15.42
N ALA A 169 19.28 1.46 16.00
CA ALA A 169 18.66 1.75 17.28
C ALA A 169 19.56 1.31 18.44
N ALA A 170 19.84 2.27 19.31
CA ALA A 170 20.02 2.18 20.77
C ALA A 170 20.87 1.04 21.34
N SER A 171 21.73 1.37 22.31
CA SER A 171 22.60 0.46 23.07
C SER A 171 21.88 -0.65 23.86
N ASP A 172 20.55 -0.76 23.78
CA ASP A 172 19.72 -1.71 24.53
C ASP A 172 18.73 -2.44 23.61
N GLU A 173 18.78 -3.78 23.59
CA GLU A 173 17.98 -4.64 22.70
C GLU A 173 16.47 -4.41 22.84
N HIS A 174 15.95 -4.17 24.05
CA HIS A 174 14.51 -3.99 24.29
C HIS A 174 13.95 -2.70 23.65
N ASN A 175 14.73 -1.62 23.66
CA ASN A 175 14.36 -0.36 23.02
C ASN A 175 14.47 -0.44 21.50
N ALA A 176 15.38 -1.27 20.99
CA ALA A 176 15.52 -1.53 19.55
C ALA A 176 14.28 -2.21 18.95
N TRP A 177 13.71 -3.23 19.62
CA TRP A 177 12.51 -3.93 19.13
C TRP A 177 11.25 -3.05 19.13
N THR A 178 11.07 -2.24 20.17
CA THR A 178 9.90 -1.35 20.27
C THR A 178 10.02 -0.19 19.28
N GLY A 179 11.23 0.38 19.14
CA GLY A 179 11.54 1.42 18.17
C GLY A 179 11.37 0.96 16.73
N PHE A 180 11.73 -0.28 16.41
CA PHE A 180 11.59 -0.88 15.09
C PHE A 180 10.14 -0.91 14.59
N SER A 181 9.22 -1.44 15.42
CA SER A 181 7.81 -1.57 15.05
C SER A 181 7.16 -0.20 14.80
N MET A 182 7.50 0.79 15.64
CA MET A 182 7.05 2.18 15.51
C MET A 182 7.63 2.84 14.26
N CYS A 183 8.91 2.64 13.96
CA CYS A 183 9.56 3.17 12.75
C CYS A 183 8.93 2.58 11.48
N SER A 184 8.72 1.27 11.46
CA SER A 184 8.07 0.57 10.35
C SER A 184 6.65 1.09 10.11
N PHE A 185 5.88 1.29 11.18
CA PHE A 185 4.52 1.85 11.09
C PHE A 185 4.54 3.28 10.54
N ARG A 186 5.39 4.17 11.08
CA ARG A 186 5.53 5.55 10.62
C ARG A 186 6.01 5.65 9.18
N ALA A 187 6.95 4.80 8.77
CA ALA A 187 7.41 4.71 7.39
C ALA A 187 6.26 4.28 6.46
N GLY A 188 5.49 3.27 6.87
CA GLY A 188 4.30 2.83 6.16
C GLY A 188 3.27 3.93 5.95
N GLU A 189 3.00 4.75 6.97
CA GLU A 189 2.12 5.91 6.84
C GLU A 189 2.71 7.00 5.94
N HIS A 190 3.98 7.33 6.13
CA HIS A 190 4.68 8.41 5.40
C HIS A 190 4.75 8.11 3.90
N PHE A 191 5.35 6.98 3.52
CA PHE A 191 5.46 6.59 2.11
C PHE A 191 4.11 6.12 1.55
N GLY A 192 3.21 5.60 2.38
CA GLY A 192 1.85 5.26 1.98
C GLY A 192 1.02 6.47 1.53
N ARG A 193 1.25 7.66 2.12
CA ARG A 193 0.65 8.92 1.66
C ARG A 193 1.18 9.37 0.30
N ALA A 194 2.46 9.11 0.03
CA ALA A 194 3.06 9.26 -1.31
C ALA A 194 2.57 8.21 -2.31
N GLY A 195 1.72 7.26 -1.88
CA GLY A 195 1.17 6.23 -2.75
C GLY A 195 2.05 5.00 -2.92
N ALA A 196 3.03 4.81 -2.04
CA ALA A 196 3.91 3.66 -2.12
C ALA A 196 3.24 2.35 -1.72
N TYR A 197 3.70 1.28 -2.35
CA TYR A 197 3.44 -0.10 -1.98
C TYR A 197 4.57 -0.64 -1.12
N LEU A 198 4.25 -1.21 0.04
CA LEU A 198 5.23 -1.89 0.90
C LEU A 198 5.55 -3.29 0.36
N GLU A 199 6.72 -3.47 -0.24
CA GLU A 199 7.17 -4.74 -0.81
C GLU A 199 7.77 -5.66 0.26
N ARG A 200 8.69 -5.14 1.06
CA ARG A 200 9.35 -5.92 2.11
C ARG A 200 9.51 -5.05 3.35
N CYS A 201 9.43 -5.67 4.52
CA CYS A 201 9.78 -5.08 5.79
C CYS A 201 10.47 -6.16 6.61
N ASP A 202 11.66 -5.87 7.10
CA ASP A 202 12.49 -6.75 7.92
C ASP A 202 13.12 -5.92 9.04
N ALA A 203 13.87 -6.57 9.94
CA ALA A 203 14.46 -5.93 11.12
C ALA A 203 15.41 -4.75 10.82
N GLU A 204 15.94 -4.65 9.60
CA GLU A 204 16.92 -3.63 9.22
C GLU A 204 16.32 -2.46 8.45
N GLY A 205 15.20 -2.70 7.76
CA GLY A 205 14.61 -1.73 6.86
C GLY A 205 13.25 -2.12 6.27
N ALA A 206 12.80 -1.30 5.32
CA ALA A 206 11.64 -1.59 4.49
C ALA A 206 11.88 -1.15 3.05
N ARG A 207 11.28 -1.90 2.13
CA ARG A 207 11.24 -1.59 0.70
C ARG A 207 9.89 -1.06 0.30
N PHE A 208 9.89 0.15 -0.24
CA PHE A 208 8.71 0.80 -0.79
C PHE A 208 8.85 0.94 -2.30
N VAL A 209 7.74 0.82 -3.02
CA VAL A 209 7.73 0.93 -4.48
C VAL A 209 6.62 1.88 -4.92
N LEU A 210 6.99 2.84 -5.76
CA LEU A 210 6.10 3.84 -6.36
C LEU A 210 6.07 3.67 -7.88
N GLY A 211 5.05 4.25 -8.52
CA GLY A 211 4.82 4.13 -9.97
C GLY A 211 3.84 3.01 -10.35
N LEU A 212 3.19 2.40 -9.35
CA LEU A 212 2.32 1.26 -9.54
C LEU A 212 0.90 1.65 -9.95
N TRP A 213 0.26 0.75 -10.69
CA TRP A 213 -1.15 0.87 -11.13
C TRP A 213 -1.43 2.22 -11.83
N GLY A 214 -0.54 2.58 -12.75
CA GLY A 214 -0.65 3.78 -13.58
C GLY A 214 -0.51 5.09 -12.81
N ARG A 215 -0.02 5.07 -11.56
CA ARG A 215 0.38 6.30 -10.87
C ARG A 215 1.73 6.76 -11.38
N ASP A 216 1.84 8.04 -11.65
CA ASP A 216 3.12 8.67 -11.91
C ASP A 216 3.93 8.73 -10.60
N ALA A 217 5.23 8.51 -10.70
CA ALA A 217 6.17 8.61 -9.59
C ALA A 217 7.27 9.58 -10.02
N ARG A 218 6.96 10.87 -9.89
CA ARG A 218 7.87 11.93 -10.28
C ARG A 218 9.12 11.88 -9.39
N PRO A 219 10.32 11.97 -9.98
CA PRO A 219 11.57 11.95 -9.23
C PRO A 219 11.59 12.91 -8.03
N THR A 220 11.13 14.14 -8.23
CA THR A 220 11.08 15.17 -7.21
C THR A 220 10.16 14.83 -6.04
N ASP A 221 8.96 14.29 -6.32
CA ASP A 221 8.01 13.87 -5.27
C ASP A 221 8.57 12.70 -4.45
N VAL A 222 9.21 11.74 -5.13
CA VAL A 222 9.83 10.56 -4.49
C VAL A 222 11.01 10.97 -3.61
N VAL A 223 11.90 11.79 -4.14
CA VAL A 223 13.09 12.28 -3.42
C VAL A 223 12.69 13.19 -2.27
N SER A 224 11.70 14.05 -2.44
CA SER A 224 11.15 14.88 -1.36
C SER A 224 10.60 14.04 -0.21
N ALA A 225 9.81 13.02 -0.51
CA ALA A 225 9.30 12.10 0.52
C ALA A 225 10.44 11.38 1.26
N ALA A 226 11.47 10.91 0.55
CA ALA A 226 12.63 10.26 1.16
C ALA A 226 13.46 11.22 2.02
N TRP A 227 13.73 12.43 1.54
CA TRP A 227 14.49 13.44 2.25
C TRP A 227 13.78 13.89 3.52
N GLU A 228 12.48 14.16 3.45
CA GLU A 228 11.68 14.47 4.64
C GLU A 228 11.71 13.35 5.68
N TRP A 229 11.68 12.10 5.23
CA TRP A 229 11.77 10.94 6.12
C TRP A 229 13.11 10.92 6.85
N VAL A 230 14.22 10.98 6.13
CA VAL A 230 15.57 10.96 6.72
C VAL A 230 15.75 12.13 7.69
N ARG A 231 15.25 13.33 7.36
CA ARG A 231 15.33 14.51 8.23
C ARG A 231 14.55 14.34 9.54
N LYS A 232 13.37 13.70 9.49
CA LYS A 232 12.46 13.56 10.65
C LYS A 232 12.77 12.33 11.50
N ALA A 233 13.12 11.22 10.86
CA ALA A 233 13.27 9.91 11.50
C ALA A 233 14.73 9.45 11.60
N GLY A 234 15.63 10.00 10.79
CA GLY A 234 17.00 9.50 10.64
C GLY A 234 17.08 8.26 9.75
N GLY A 235 18.26 7.63 9.74
CA GLY A 235 18.55 6.46 8.90
C GLY A 235 19.01 6.86 7.50
N CYS A 236 18.84 5.96 6.55
CA CYS A 236 19.21 6.23 5.15
C CYS A 236 18.20 5.62 4.18
N VAL A 237 18.10 6.21 3.00
CA VAL A 237 17.20 5.79 1.93
C VAL A 237 17.96 5.74 0.63
N ALA A 238 17.87 4.64 -0.11
CA ALA A 238 18.38 4.53 -1.47
C ALA A 238 17.22 4.48 -2.46
N ILE A 239 17.29 5.30 -3.52
CA ILE A 239 16.22 5.42 -4.51
C ILE A 239 16.75 5.01 -5.87
N VAL A 240 16.17 3.95 -6.43
CA VAL A 240 16.51 3.46 -7.77
C VAL A 240 15.29 3.54 -8.66
N ARG A 241 15.48 4.05 -9.87
CA ARG A 241 14.48 3.98 -10.94
C ARG A 241 14.83 2.88 -11.92
N GLY A 242 13.86 2.08 -12.33
CA GLY A 242 14.09 1.09 -13.38
C GLY A 242 12.94 0.15 -13.62
N GLU A 243 13.10 -0.67 -14.64
CA GLU A 243 12.09 -1.62 -15.08
C GLU A 243 12.00 -2.83 -14.12
N CYS A 244 10.79 -3.09 -13.65
CA CYS A 244 10.46 -4.22 -12.78
C CYS A 244 9.27 -4.99 -13.35
N ILE A 245 9.27 -6.29 -13.14
CA ILE A 245 8.15 -7.17 -13.44
C ILE A 245 7.25 -7.22 -12.21
N ALA A 246 6.01 -6.76 -12.37
CA ALA A 246 4.96 -6.74 -11.36
C ALA A 246 3.89 -7.78 -11.67
N GLY A 247 3.41 -8.51 -10.66
CA GLY A 247 2.33 -9.48 -10.85
C GLY A 247 1.91 -10.20 -9.58
N VAL A 248 1.00 -11.16 -9.70
CA VAL A 248 0.59 -12.02 -8.58
C VAL A 248 1.49 -13.26 -8.53
N GLY A 249 2.27 -13.39 -7.46
CA GLY A 249 3.07 -14.57 -7.16
C GLY A 249 2.38 -15.48 -6.14
N ASN A 250 2.58 -16.78 -6.26
CA ASN A 250 2.13 -17.77 -5.27
C ASN A 250 3.26 -18.03 -4.27
N LEU A 251 3.19 -17.39 -3.09
CA LEU A 251 4.13 -17.61 -2.00
C LEU A 251 3.59 -18.71 -1.05
N PRO A 252 4.43 -19.34 -0.20
CA PRO A 252 3.98 -20.33 0.78
C PRO A 252 2.88 -19.81 1.72
N THR A 253 2.87 -18.50 1.99
CA THR A 253 1.86 -17.81 2.81
C THR A 253 0.59 -17.46 2.05
N GLY A 254 0.52 -17.78 0.75
CA GLY A 254 -0.61 -17.53 -0.13
C GLY A 254 -0.27 -16.64 -1.33
N PRO A 255 -1.25 -16.44 -2.23
CA PRO A 255 -1.08 -15.55 -3.38
C PRO A 255 -0.90 -14.11 -2.91
N ARG A 256 0.07 -13.42 -3.51
CA ARG A 256 0.49 -12.07 -3.13
C ARG A 256 0.87 -11.29 -4.38
N TRP A 257 0.54 -10.02 -4.41
CA TRP A 257 1.17 -9.13 -5.39
C TRP A 257 2.66 -8.95 -5.08
N THR A 258 3.53 -9.10 -6.06
CA THR A 258 4.99 -9.13 -5.89
C THR A 258 5.70 -8.45 -7.06
N LEU A 259 6.96 -8.10 -6.82
CA LEU A 259 7.85 -7.49 -7.80
C LEU A 259 9.11 -8.33 -7.98
N SER A 260 9.68 -8.28 -9.17
CA SER A 260 10.99 -8.86 -9.48
C SER A 260 11.72 -7.96 -10.47
N GLY A 261 13.03 -7.79 -10.28
CA GLY A 261 13.86 -6.98 -11.17
C GLY A 261 15.20 -6.60 -10.55
N ALA A 262 16.16 -6.21 -11.40
CA ALA A 262 17.45 -5.66 -10.96
C ALA A 262 17.31 -4.42 -10.06
N PRO A 263 16.35 -3.49 -10.25
CA PRO A 263 16.20 -2.32 -9.38
C PRO A 263 16.02 -2.65 -7.90
N LEU A 264 15.36 -3.77 -7.56
CA LEU A 264 15.17 -4.20 -6.18
C LEU A 264 16.52 -4.56 -5.52
N ARG A 265 17.39 -5.27 -6.24
CA ARG A 265 18.74 -5.63 -5.76
C ARG A 265 19.65 -4.42 -5.72
N LYS A 266 19.57 -3.54 -6.73
CA LYS A 266 20.33 -2.29 -6.80
C LYS A 266 19.99 -1.40 -5.61
N ALA A 267 18.71 -1.20 -5.31
CA ALA A 267 18.27 -0.38 -4.18
C ALA A 267 18.77 -0.94 -2.84
N ALA A 268 18.66 -2.25 -2.62
CA ALA A 268 19.15 -2.90 -1.40
C ALA A 268 20.66 -2.69 -1.18
N ARG A 269 21.48 -2.96 -2.21
CA ARG A 269 22.93 -2.77 -2.10
C ARG A 269 23.32 -1.29 -1.99
N MET A 270 22.59 -0.41 -2.67
CA MET A 270 22.82 1.04 -2.59
C MET A 270 22.46 1.60 -1.22
N ALA A 271 21.43 1.08 -0.54
CA ALA A 271 21.13 1.48 0.84
C ALA A 271 22.20 1.01 1.82
N ALA A 272 22.71 -0.20 1.65
CA ALA A 272 23.86 -0.68 2.44
C ALA A 272 25.09 0.22 2.24
N ALA A 273 25.35 0.65 1.00
CA ALA A 273 26.39 1.64 0.71
C ALA A 273 26.08 2.99 1.39
N ALA A 274 24.86 3.50 1.29
CA ALA A 274 24.44 4.75 1.93
C ALA A 274 24.72 4.73 3.44
N ARG A 275 24.37 3.63 4.12
CA ARG A 275 24.70 3.42 5.54
C ARG A 275 26.22 3.43 5.78
N GLY A 276 27.00 2.74 4.95
CA GLY A 276 28.46 2.67 5.06
C GLY A 276 29.20 3.99 4.79
N TYR A 277 28.58 4.91 4.05
CA TYR A 277 29.07 6.28 3.80
C TYR A 277 28.39 7.32 4.70
N ALA A 278 27.50 6.90 5.61
CA ALA A 278 26.64 7.78 6.41
C ALA A 278 25.90 8.85 5.57
N ALA A 279 25.49 8.48 4.36
CA ALA A 279 24.69 9.31 3.47
C ALA A 279 23.20 9.14 3.79
N GLY A 280 22.47 10.26 3.83
CA GLY A 280 21.04 10.25 4.14
C GLY A 280 20.18 9.69 3.02
N VAL A 281 20.05 10.42 1.91
CA VAL A 281 19.32 9.98 0.72
C VAL A 281 20.31 9.74 -0.41
N MET A 282 20.39 8.52 -0.91
CA MET A 282 21.31 8.13 -1.97
C MET A 282 20.56 7.85 -3.27
N VAL A 283 21.09 8.37 -4.37
CA VAL A 283 20.58 8.23 -5.74
C VAL A 283 21.75 7.94 -6.68
N ASP A 284 21.46 7.43 -7.88
CA ASP A 284 22.45 7.41 -8.95
C ASP A 284 22.48 8.76 -9.71
N ASP A 285 23.56 8.97 -10.46
CA ASP A 285 23.79 10.21 -11.21
C ASP A 285 22.67 10.52 -12.23
N SER A 286 22.08 9.49 -12.84
CA SER A 286 20.92 9.65 -13.74
C SER A 286 19.72 10.25 -13.02
N LEU A 287 19.34 9.70 -11.86
CA LEU A 287 18.20 10.22 -11.08
C LEU A 287 18.51 11.60 -10.50
N ALA A 288 19.76 11.87 -10.13
CA ALA A 288 20.16 13.20 -9.69
C ALA A 288 20.03 14.25 -10.81
N GLY A 289 20.39 13.90 -12.04
CA GLY A 289 20.18 14.77 -13.21
C GLY A 289 18.71 15.09 -13.47
N GLU A 290 17.79 14.17 -13.16
CA GLU A 290 16.34 14.38 -13.28
C GLU A 290 15.76 15.36 -12.23
N LEU A 291 16.45 15.59 -11.11
CA LEU A 291 15.99 16.53 -10.08
C LEU A 291 16.17 18.00 -10.47
N GLY A 292 17.04 18.27 -11.45
CA GLY A 292 17.33 19.62 -11.91
C GLY A 292 18.09 20.47 -10.89
N GLU A 293 18.10 21.78 -11.12
CA GLU A 293 18.86 22.72 -10.31
C GLU A 293 18.25 23.01 -8.94
N ASP A 294 17.01 22.60 -8.69
CA ASP A 294 16.28 22.89 -7.44
C ASP A 294 16.77 22.05 -6.24
N TRP A 295 17.62 21.05 -6.48
CA TRP A 295 18.11 20.14 -5.46
C TRP A 295 19.63 20.19 -5.31
N CYS A 296 20.10 20.17 -4.06
CA CYS A 296 21.52 20.03 -3.74
C CYS A 296 21.90 18.55 -3.71
N THR A 297 22.82 18.16 -4.59
CA THR A 297 23.38 16.80 -4.60
C THR A 297 24.90 16.82 -4.65
N ARG A 298 25.55 15.86 -3.99
CA ARG A 298 27.02 15.75 -3.97
C ARG A 298 27.48 14.32 -4.27
N PRO A 299 28.65 14.14 -4.90
CA PRO A 299 29.17 12.80 -5.18
C PRO A 299 29.60 12.08 -3.89
N ILE A 300 29.38 10.76 -3.83
CA ILE A 300 29.70 9.92 -2.67
C ILE A 300 30.54 8.70 -3.03
N ALA A 301 30.29 8.04 -4.16
CA ALA A 301 31.02 6.82 -4.50
C ALA A 301 30.93 6.52 -6.00
N TRP A 302 32.05 6.08 -6.58
CA TRP A 302 31.99 5.24 -7.78
C TRP A 302 31.59 3.83 -7.37
N TRP A 303 30.60 3.28 -8.06
CA TRP A 303 30.03 1.99 -7.70
C TRP A 303 29.78 1.12 -8.94
N ASP A 304 30.24 -0.12 -8.88
CA ASP A 304 30.03 -1.10 -9.95
C ASP A 304 28.86 -2.02 -9.61
N PHE A 305 27.86 -2.05 -10.49
CA PHE A 305 26.69 -2.91 -10.35
C PHE A 305 26.35 -3.56 -11.69
N GLU A 306 26.36 -4.89 -11.72
CA GLU A 306 26.02 -5.70 -12.91
C GLU A 306 26.79 -5.32 -14.19
N GLY A 307 28.02 -4.81 -14.04
CA GLY A 307 28.91 -4.43 -15.15
C GLY A 307 28.91 -2.94 -15.48
N ASP A 308 27.95 -2.18 -14.93
CA ASP A 308 27.88 -0.74 -15.10
C ASP A 308 28.58 -0.01 -13.95
N ARG A 309 29.47 0.92 -14.31
CA ARG A 309 30.09 1.85 -13.36
C ARG A 309 29.24 3.10 -13.24
N LEU A 310 28.76 3.37 -12.03
CA LEU A 310 27.82 4.45 -11.73
C LEU A 310 28.41 5.38 -10.67
N LEU A 311 28.13 6.68 -10.79
CA LEU A 311 28.38 7.63 -9.71
C LEU A 311 27.15 7.67 -8.80
N LEU A 312 27.35 7.40 -7.52
CA LEU A 312 26.36 7.57 -6.48
C LEU A 312 26.46 8.98 -5.91
N ARG A 313 25.30 9.60 -5.71
CA ARG A 313 25.18 10.94 -5.13
C ARG A 313 24.31 10.92 -3.88
N GLU A 314 24.64 11.76 -2.92
CA GLU A 314 23.76 12.06 -1.80
C GLU A 314 22.92 13.31 -2.12
N VAL A 315 21.62 13.22 -1.87
CA VAL A 315 20.71 14.36 -1.90
C VAL A 315 20.69 15.02 -0.52
N ARG A 316 21.08 16.30 -0.46
CA ARG A 316 21.16 17.08 0.78
C ARG A 316 19.86 17.81 1.12
N GLY A 317 19.05 18.10 0.11
CA GLY A 317 17.77 18.77 0.25
C GLY A 317 17.48 19.70 -0.92
N PRO A 318 16.33 20.40 -0.89
CA PRO A 318 16.04 21.46 -1.84
C PRO A 318 17.02 22.63 -1.63
N LYS A 319 17.32 23.37 -2.71
CA LYS A 319 17.98 24.67 -2.62
C LYS A 319 16.99 25.67 -2.03
N GLU A 320 17.09 25.95 -0.73
CA GLU A 320 16.43 27.12 -0.16
C GLU A 320 17.15 28.38 -0.67
N GLY A 321 16.40 29.40 -1.07
CA GLY A 321 16.87 30.51 -1.88
C GLY A 321 18.17 31.16 -1.38
N ASP A 322 19.15 31.29 -2.28
CA ASP A 322 20.41 32.05 -2.12
C ASP A 322 21.21 31.80 -0.83
N ASP A 323 21.17 30.59 -0.30
CA ASP A 323 22.02 30.24 0.84
C ASP A 323 23.45 29.99 0.35
N ALA A 324 24.22 31.07 0.14
CA ALA A 324 25.60 31.05 -0.34
C ALA A 324 26.49 30.10 0.47
N ALA A 325 26.18 29.90 1.75
CA ALA A 325 26.85 28.95 2.63
C ALA A 325 26.66 27.49 2.18
N SER A 326 25.48 27.11 1.68
CA SER A 326 25.23 25.75 1.16
C SER A 326 25.97 25.48 -0.15
N THR A 327 26.13 26.51 -0.99
CA THR A 327 26.86 26.42 -2.26
C THR A 327 28.37 26.32 -2.04
N GLU A 328 28.89 27.07 -1.07
CA GLU A 328 30.31 27.02 -0.70
C GLU A 328 30.68 25.67 -0.06
N ASP A 329 29.82 25.13 0.81
CA ASP A 329 30.03 23.80 1.38
C ASP A 329 30.06 22.70 0.31
N LEU A 330 29.23 22.84 -0.72
CA LEU A 330 29.20 21.90 -1.85
C LEU A 330 30.51 21.98 -2.66
N ARG A 331 31.01 23.19 -2.93
CA ARG A 331 32.30 23.40 -3.62
C ARG A 331 33.47 22.84 -2.82
N ARG A 332 33.50 23.08 -1.51
CA ARG A 332 34.51 22.52 -0.61
C ARG A 332 34.46 20.99 -0.60
N TRP A 333 33.26 20.41 -0.63
CA TRP A 333 33.08 18.96 -0.75
C TRP A 333 33.63 18.45 -2.08
N GLU A 334 33.28 19.06 -3.20
CA GLU A 334 33.76 18.67 -4.54
C GLU A 334 35.28 18.75 -4.64
N HIS A 335 35.90 19.81 -4.12
CA HIS A 335 37.35 19.93 -4.09
C HIS A 335 38.03 18.83 -3.27
N ALA A 336 37.51 18.53 -2.07
CA ALA A 336 38.02 17.45 -1.23
C ALA A 336 37.80 16.06 -1.87
N TRP A 337 36.68 15.89 -2.58
CA TRP A 337 36.33 14.68 -3.33
C TRP A 337 37.29 14.44 -4.49
N ASP A 338 37.61 15.47 -5.27
CA ASP A 338 38.56 15.37 -6.37
C ASP A 338 39.95 15.01 -5.85
N ALA A 339 40.39 15.65 -4.77
CA ALA A 339 41.66 15.33 -4.09
C ALA A 339 41.72 13.86 -3.62
N PHE A 340 40.60 13.34 -3.09
CA PHE A 340 40.50 11.95 -2.64
C PHE A 340 40.70 10.96 -3.80
N TRP A 341 40.10 11.22 -4.97
CA TRP A 341 40.25 10.32 -6.12
C TRP A 341 41.53 10.55 -6.92
N SER A 342 42.17 11.71 -6.79
CA SER A 342 43.51 11.95 -7.36
C SER A 342 44.64 11.39 -6.49
N GLY A 343 44.34 10.88 -5.29
CA GLY A 343 45.33 10.36 -4.34
C GLY A 343 46.07 11.44 -3.55
N ASP A 344 45.60 12.69 -3.55
CA ASP A 344 46.12 13.73 -2.66
C ASP A 344 45.47 13.59 -1.28
N TRP A 345 45.91 12.58 -0.53
CA TRP A 345 45.31 12.21 0.74
C TRP A 345 45.37 13.31 1.79
N ALA A 346 46.41 14.16 1.75
CA ALA A 346 46.56 15.26 2.70
C ALA A 346 45.54 16.39 2.44
N ALA A 347 45.35 16.78 1.18
CA ALA A 347 44.32 17.75 0.82
C ALA A 347 42.91 17.21 1.10
N ALA A 348 42.66 15.94 0.77
CA ALA A 348 41.39 15.27 1.04
C ALA A 348 41.07 15.19 2.55
N GLU A 349 42.02 14.72 3.37
CA GLU A 349 41.88 14.62 4.83
C GLU A 349 41.52 15.99 5.44
N ASN A 350 42.28 17.03 5.07
CA ASN A 350 42.06 18.39 5.58
C ASN A 350 40.70 18.95 5.18
N GLY A 351 40.32 18.79 3.90
CA GLY A 351 39.04 19.27 3.37
C GLY A 351 37.85 18.61 4.06
N PHE A 352 37.86 17.27 4.15
CA PHE A 352 36.79 16.53 4.81
C PHE A 352 36.76 16.72 6.33
N ALA A 353 37.91 16.81 7.00
CA ALA A 353 37.97 17.06 8.44
C ALA A 353 37.47 18.47 8.81
N ALA A 354 37.63 19.46 7.93
CA ALA A 354 37.04 20.78 8.11
C ALA A 354 35.50 20.72 8.00
N LEU A 355 34.96 20.12 6.94
CA LEU A 355 33.52 19.94 6.74
C LEU A 355 32.87 19.13 7.87
N ALA A 356 33.54 18.08 8.33
CA ALA A 356 33.12 17.25 9.45
C ALA A 356 32.96 18.03 10.77
N ARG A 357 33.86 18.99 11.05
CA ARG A 357 33.85 19.79 12.28
C ARG A 357 32.85 20.93 12.21
N GLU A 358 32.77 21.62 11.07
CA GLU A 358 31.96 22.83 10.92
C GLU A 358 30.46 22.52 10.74
N ARG A 359 30.12 21.40 10.09
CA ARG A 359 28.74 21.03 9.74
C ARG A 359 28.25 19.73 10.40
N GLU A 360 29.05 19.16 11.30
CA GLU A 360 28.82 17.84 11.90
C GLU A 360 28.55 16.73 10.86
N ASP A 361 29.14 16.88 9.66
CA ASP A 361 28.83 16.02 8.53
C ASP A 361 29.39 14.60 8.71
N ALA A 362 28.48 13.64 8.85
CA ALA A 362 28.84 12.25 9.10
C ALA A 362 29.57 11.59 7.93
N ALA A 363 29.21 11.93 6.69
CA ALA A 363 29.91 11.41 5.51
C ALA A 363 31.32 11.98 5.42
N ALA A 364 31.48 13.30 5.67
CA ALA A 364 32.78 13.94 5.69
C ALA A 364 33.72 13.29 6.73
N ARG A 365 33.21 12.96 7.92
CA ARG A 365 33.99 12.22 8.93
C ARG A 365 34.53 10.89 8.40
N ILE A 366 33.70 10.13 7.68
CA ILE A 366 34.11 8.85 7.11
C ILE A 366 35.21 9.04 6.05
N PHE A 367 35.07 10.04 5.18
CA PHE A 367 36.09 10.31 4.17
C PHE A 367 37.40 10.84 4.76
N ALA A 368 37.34 11.68 5.80
CA ALA A 368 38.54 12.11 6.52
C ALA A 368 39.30 10.93 7.11
N MET A 369 38.62 10.00 7.81
CA MET A 369 39.24 8.79 8.36
C MET A 369 39.83 7.88 7.28
N ARG A 370 39.15 7.73 6.14
CA ARG A 370 39.66 6.93 5.01
C ARG A 370 40.90 7.54 4.37
N SER A 371 40.90 8.87 4.21
CA SER A 371 42.03 9.62 3.66
C SER A 371 43.25 9.52 4.58
N GLU A 372 43.04 9.69 5.89
CA GLU A 372 44.08 9.52 6.90
C GLU A 372 44.67 8.10 6.88
N ALA A 373 43.83 7.07 6.81
CA ALA A 373 44.26 5.69 6.74
C ALA A 373 45.06 5.39 5.46
N ALA A 374 44.63 5.91 4.30
CA ALA A 374 45.34 5.77 3.04
C ALA A 374 46.72 6.46 3.09
N ARG A 375 46.77 7.70 3.60
CA ARG A 375 48.03 8.45 3.78
C ARG A 375 49.04 7.70 4.65
N ARG A 376 48.58 7.09 5.75
CA ARG A 376 49.43 6.29 6.65
C ARG A 376 49.91 4.97 6.02
N SER A 377 49.23 4.46 5.00
CA SER A 377 49.65 3.22 4.32
C SER A 377 50.71 3.45 3.24
N GLU A 378 50.83 4.70 2.77
CA GLU A 378 51.84 5.11 1.78
C GLU A 378 53.14 5.62 2.41
N SER A 379 53.09 6.04 3.68
CA SER A 379 54.26 6.42 4.51
C SER A 379 54.91 5.22 5.15
#